data_AF-A0A7L1KG93-F1
#
_entry.id   AF-A0A7L1KG93-F1
#
_cell.length_a   1.000
_cell.length_b   1.000
_cell.length_c   1.000
_cell.angle_alpha   90.00
_cell.angle_beta   90.00
_cell.angle_gamma   90.00
#
_symmetry.space_group_name_H-M   'P 1'
#
loop_
_entity.id
_entity.type
_entity.pdbx_description
1 polymer ?
#
loop_
_entity_poly.entity_id
_entity_poly.type
_entity_poly.pdbx_seq_one_letter_code
_entity_poly.pdbx_strand_id
1 'polypeptide(L)'
;MWLYVAAVLAGLYLLRRWHRERQTVPGLPEKYVLITGCDSGFGNLLARQLEARGLRVLAACLTVGLIEVTLSLLPLIRRARGRVVNVASVMGRLASFGGGYCISKFGVEAFSDSLRREMRPFGVRVSIVEPGGFRTAMTDPATLVKGFERLWEGLPAETRAAYGRHYLETYAKNSALLYRLSSPRLSPVTGAAQHALLARSPRSRYAAGWDARFLFLPLSYCPAWLSDAVIGLFLPVPTG
;
A
#
# COMPACT_ATOMS: atom_id res chain seq x y z
N MET A 1 -9.17 -13.75 39.48
CA MET A 1 -8.62 -15.02 38.94
C MET A 1 -8.75 -15.11 37.41
N TRP A 2 -9.95 -14.97 36.83
CA TRP A 2 -10.17 -15.05 35.37
C TRP A 2 -9.43 -14.01 34.52
N LEU A 3 -9.30 -12.77 34.99
CA LEU A 3 -8.51 -11.73 34.30
C LEU A 3 -7.02 -12.09 34.19
N TYR A 4 -6.47 -12.72 35.24
CA TYR A 4 -5.07 -13.14 35.27
C TYR A 4 -4.82 -14.32 34.32
N VAL A 5 -5.74 -15.29 34.32
CA VAL A 5 -5.71 -16.42 33.37
C VAL A 5 -5.85 -15.93 31.93
N ALA A 6 -6.77 -15.01 31.65
CA ALA A 6 -6.94 -14.41 30.32
C ALA A 6 -5.69 -13.64 29.87
N ALA A 7 -5.06 -12.87 30.76
CA ALA A 7 -3.83 -12.14 30.47
C ALA A 7 -2.65 -13.09 30.16
N VAL A 8 -2.49 -14.18 30.93
CA VAL A 8 -1.44 -15.18 30.70
C VAL A 8 -1.67 -15.91 29.37
N LEU A 9 -2.91 -16.33 29.06
CA LEU A 9 -3.25 -16.98 27.79
C LEU A 9 -3.02 -16.04 26.60
N ALA A 10 -3.40 -14.76 26.72
CA ALA A 10 -3.11 -13.75 25.72
C ALA A 10 -1.60 -13.55 25.54
N GLY A 11 -0.83 -13.49 26.63
CA GLY A 11 0.63 -13.39 26.60
C GLY A 11 1.30 -14.57 25.90
N LEU A 12 0.92 -15.81 26.24
CA LEU A 12 1.42 -17.04 25.60
C LEU A 12 1.02 -17.11 24.11
N TYR A 13 -0.19 -16.69 23.76
CA TYR A 13 -0.64 -16.60 22.37
C TYR A 13 0.21 -15.59 21.59
N LEU A 14 0.45 -14.40 22.15
CA LEU A 14 1.28 -13.37 21.54
C LEU A 14 2.73 -13.83 21.38
N LEU A 15 3.31 -14.51 22.38
CA LEU A 15 4.66 -15.06 22.34
C LEU A 15 4.78 -16.14 21.25
N ARG A 16 3.84 -17.08 21.20
CA ARG A 16 3.80 -18.14 20.18
C ARG A 16 3.64 -17.56 18.78
N ARG A 17 2.78 -16.55 18.64
CA ARG A 17 2.57 -15.83 17.37
C ARG A 17 3.84 -15.10 16.94
N TRP A 18 4.49 -14.37 17.85
CA TRP A 18 5.75 -13.68 17.60
C TRP A 18 6.85 -14.65 17.14
N HIS A 19 6.98 -15.79 17.80
CA HIS A 19 7.92 -16.83 17.41
C HIS A 19 7.62 -17.39 16.00
N ARG A 20 6.35 -17.66 15.67
CA ARG A 20 5.95 -18.13 14.32
C ARG A 20 6.12 -17.06 13.24
N GLU A 21 5.93 -15.79 13.56
CA GLU A 21 6.14 -14.67 12.63
C GLU A 21 7.62 -14.56 12.22
N ARG A 22 8.56 -14.87 13.13
CA ARG A 22 10.01 -14.82 12.85
C ARG A 22 10.55 -15.98 12.00
N GLN A 23 9.83 -17.09 11.92
CA GLN A 23 10.28 -18.25 11.15
C GLN A 23 9.96 -18.08 9.66
N THR A 24 10.88 -18.44 8.77
CA THR A 24 10.64 -18.46 7.33
C THR A 24 10.10 -19.81 6.85
N VAL A 25 9.44 -19.81 5.69
CA VAL A 25 9.06 -21.04 4.99
C VAL A 25 10.30 -21.76 4.46
N PRO A 26 10.41 -23.08 4.61
CA PRO A 26 11.51 -23.86 4.05
C PRO A 26 11.39 -24.00 2.52
N GLY A 27 12.50 -24.35 1.85
CA GLY A 27 12.52 -24.66 0.42
C GLY A 27 12.27 -23.47 -0.51
N LEU A 28 12.86 -22.30 -0.21
CA LEU A 28 12.65 -21.05 -0.95
C LEU A 28 12.89 -21.13 -2.47
N PRO A 29 13.92 -21.83 -2.99
CA PRO A 29 14.20 -21.88 -4.43
C PRO A 29 13.10 -22.55 -5.27
N GLU A 30 12.25 -23.35 -4.64
CA GLU A 30 11.14 -24.07 -5.30
C GLU A 30 9.82 -23.27 -5.26
N LYS A 31 9.80 -22.12 -4.56
CA LYS A 31 8.58 -21.34 -4.37
C LYS A 31 8.44 -20.27 -5.44
N TYR A 32 7.20 -20.08 -5.87
CA TYR A 32 6.79 -18.97 -6.71
C TYR A 32 6.18 -17.86 -5.87
N VAL A 33 6.46 -16.63 -6.24
CA VAL A 33 5.96 -15.41 -5.60
C VAL A 33 5.26 -14.55 -6.64
N LEU A 34 4.00 -14.21 -6.39
CA LEU A 34 3.27 -13.20 -7.17
C LEU A 34 3.33 -11.85 -6.43
N ILE A 35 3.84 -10.82 -7.11
CA ILE A 35 3.83 -9.43 -6.64
C ILE A 35 3.00 -8.60 -7.61
N THR A 36 2.08 -7.81 -7.06
CA THR A 36 1.25 -6.87 -7.83
C THR A 36 1.68 -5.43 -7.55
N GLY A 37 1.47 -4.51 -8.50
CA GLY A 37 1.93 -3.13 -8.40
C GLY A 37 3.43 -2.97 -8.68
N CYS A 38 3.91 -3.65 -9.73
CA CYS A 38 5.33 -3.69 -10.13
C CYS A 38 5.71 -2.69 -11.24
N ASP A 39 4.80 -1.79 -11.60
CA ASP A 39 4.98 -0.77 -12.64
C ASP A 39 6.16 0.15 -12.33
N SER A 40 6.20 0.72 -11.12
CA SER A 40 7.31 1.53 -10.63
C SER A 40 7.45 1.45 -9.10
N GLY A 41 8.65 1.76 -8.57
CA GLY A 41 8.86 1.84 -7.12
C GLY A 41 8.91 0.47 -6.42
N PHE A 42 8.05 0.25 -5.43
CA PHE A 42 8.22 -0.83 -4.45
C PHE A 42 8.06 -2.25 -5.00
N GLY A 43 7.06 -2.49 -5.84
CA GLY A 43 6.82 -3.83 -6.40
C GLY A 43 7.99 -4.29 -7.28
N ASN A 44 8.54 -3.37 -8.09
CA ASN A 44 9.71 -3.62 -8.93
C ASN A 44 10.96 -3.93 -8.08
N LEU A 45 11.24 -3.10 -7.06
CA LEU A 45 12.38 -3.31 -6.17
C LEU A 45 12.28 -4.63 -5.41
N LEU A 46 11.10 -4.97 -4.90
CA LEU A 46 10.87 -6.24 -4.22
C LEU A 46 11.06 -7.43 -5.16
N ALA A 47 10.54 -7.34 -6.39
CA ALA A 47 10.69 -8.40 -7.39
C ALA A 47 12.16 -8.72 -7.63
N ARG A 48 12.98 -7.68 -7.89
CA ARG A 48 14.44 -7.83 -8.07
C ARG A 48 15.14 -8.39 -6.83
N GLN A 49 14.75 -7.93 -5.64
CA GLN A 49 15.35 -8.42 -4.38
C GLN A 49 15.07 -9.91 -4.12
N LEU A 50 13.89 -10.40 -4.50
CA LEU A 50 13.52 -11.80 -4.31
C LEU A 50 14.10 -12.70 -5.40
N GLU A 51 14.15 -12.22 -6.64
CA GLU A 51 14.84 -12.90 -7.74
C GLU A 51 16.32 -13.11 -7.40
N ALA A 52 17.00 -12.08 -6.90
CA ALA A 52 18.40 -12.17 -6.45
C ALA A 52 18.62 -13.18 -5.31
N ARG A 53 17.55 -13.60 -4.62
CA ARG A 53 17.58 -14.63 -3.57
C ARG A 53 17.15 -16.01 -4.06
N GLY A 54 17.01 -16.19 -5.37
CA GLY A 54 16.68 -17.46 -6.01
C GLY A 54 15.19 -17.81 -6.01
N LEU A 55 14.28 -16.86 -5.72
CA LEU A 55 12.83 -17.10 -5.82
C LEU A 55 12.35 -16.85 -7.25
N ARG A 56 11.33 -17.62 -7.68
CA ARG A 56 10.67 -17.41 -8.97
C ARG A 56 9.59 -16.35 -8.82
N VAL A 57 9.78 -15.18 -9.44
CA VAL A 57 8.87 -14.02 -9.28
C VAL A 57 7.97 -13.84 -10.49
N LEU A 58 6.67 -13.70 -10.24
CA LEU A 58 5.64 -13.27 -11.20
C LEU A 58 5.21 -11.84 -10.81
N ALA A 59 5.22 -10.91 -11.76
CA ALA A 59 4.97 -9.48 -11.50
C ALA A 59 3.76 -8.96 -12.30
N ALA A 60 2.91 -8.14 -11.68
CA ALA A 60 1.70 -7.56 -12.30
C ALA A 60 1.57 -6.04 -12.04
N CYS A 61 0.88 -5.30 -12.91
CA CYS A 61 0.75 -3.83 -12.87
C CYS A 61 -0.72 -3.35 -12.83
N LEU A 62 -0.96 -2.12 -12.35
CA LEU A 62 -2.25 -1.39 -12.30
C LEU A 62 -3.39 -2.08 -11.51
N THR A 63 -4.47 -1.38 -11.20
CA THR A 63 -5.54 -1.87 -10.29
C THR A 63 -6.43 -2.92 -10.93
N VAL A 64 -6.93 -2.64 -12.14
CA VAL A 64 -7.71 -3.62 -12.92
C VAL A 64 -6.81 -4.79 -13.29
N GLY A 65 -5.59 -4.50 -13.76
CA GLY A 65 -4.59 -5.54 -14.03
C GLY A 65 -4.22 -6.37 -12.79
N LEU A 66 -4.17 -5.78 -11.60
CA LEU A 66 -3.95 -6.51 -10.35
C LEU A 66 -5.07 -7.52 -10.10
N ILE A 67 -6.33 -7.11 -10.27
CA ILE A 67 -7.48 -7.98 -10.07
C ILE A 67 -7.46 -9.10 -11.12
N GLU A 68 -7.37 -8.75 -12.40
CA GLU A 68 -7.39 -9.70 -13.52
C GLU A 68 -6.25 -10.74 -13.42
N VAL A 69 -5.02 -10.29 -13.16
CA VAL A 69 -3.87 -11.19 -13.03
C VAL A 69 -4.03 -12.07 -11.80
N THR A 70 -4.49 -11.52 -10.67
CA THR A 70 -4.69 -12.31 -9.46
C THR A 70 -5.74 -13.39 -9.68
N LEU A 71 -6.87 -13.06 -10.31
CA LEU A 71 -7.94 -14.00 -10.60
C LEU A 71 -7.50 -15.06 -11.63
N SER A 72 -6.76 -14.67 -12.66
CA SER A 72 -6.24 -15.58 -13.69
C SER A 72 -5.23 -16.59 -13.13
N LEU A 73 -4.39 -16.15 -12.17
CA LEU A 73 -3.41 -17.02 -11.51
C LEU A 73 -3.99 -17.77 -10.30
N LEU A 74 -5.22 -17.45 -9.88
CA LEU A 74 -5.84 -18.00 -8.68
C LEU A 74 -5.92 -19.53 -8.67
N PRO A 75 -6.24 -20.23 -9.79
CA PRO A 75 -6.23 -21.69 -9.83
C PRO A 75 -4.85 -22.28 -9.46
N LEU A 76 -3.77 -21.67 -9.96
CA LEU A 76 -2.40 -22.10 -9.68
C LEU A 76 -2.00 -21.79 -8.23
N ILE A 77 -2.34 -20.59 -7.76
CA ILE A 77 -2.08 -20.17 -6.37
C ILE A 77 -2.80 -21.10 -5.39
N ARG A 78 -4.04 -21.50 -5.68
CA ARG A 78 -4.80 -22.46 -4.88
C ARG A 78 -4.14 -23.84 -4.84
N ARG A 79 -3.74 -24.38 -5.99
CA ARG A 79 -3.02 -25.68 -6.06
C ARG A 79 -1.74 -25.66 -5.24
N ALA A 80 -1.00 -24.56 -5.30
CA ALA A 80 0.24 -24.38 -4.56
C ALA A 80 0.05 -24.03 -3.06
N ARG A 81 -1.19 -23.79 -2.61
CA ARG A 81 -1.49 -23.16 -1.29
C ARG A 81 -0.63 -21.91 -1.06
N GLY A 82 -0.55 -21.11 -2.14
CA GLY A 82 0.38 -20.01 -2.28
C GLY A 82 0.01 -18.78 -1.47
N ARG A 83 0.67 -17.67 -1.79
CA ARG A 83 0.51 -16.39 -1.09
C ARG A 83 0.34 -15.27 -2.08
N VAL A 84 -0.50 -14.31 -1.71
CA VAL A 84 -0.72 -13.07 -2.46
C VAL A 84 -0.34 -11.90 -1.56
N VAL A 85 0.48 -11.00 -2.06
CA VAL A 85 0.86 -9.76 -1.37
C VAL A 85 0.58 -8.58 -2.29
N ASN A 86 -0.39 -7.77 -1.88
CA ASN A 86 -0.82 -6.60 -2.62
C ASN A 86 -0.27 -5.33 -1.96
N VAL A 87 0.32 -4.45 -2.77
CA VAL A 87 0.85 -3.16 -2.31
C VAL A 87 -0.21 -2.08 -2.51
N ALA A 88 -0.89 -1.73 -1.43
CA ALA A 88 -1.89 -0.67 -1.39
C ALA A 88 -1.22 0.69 -1.13
N SER A 89 -1.73 1.45 -0.17
CA SER A 89 -1.24 2.73 0.33
C SER A 89 -2.03 3.07 1.59
N VAL A 90 -1.50 3.92 2.45
CA VAL A 90 -2.31 4.60 3.48
C VAL A 90 -3.49 5.35 2.87
N MET A 91 -3.39 5.74 1.59
CA MET A 91 -4.49 6.34 0.82
C MET A 91 -5.60 5.37 0.42
N GLY A 92 -5.46 4.07 0.73
CA GLY A 92 -6.57 3.10 0.70
C GLY A 92 -7.38 3.06 2.01
N ARG A 93 -6.95 3.84 3.01
CA ARG A 93 -7.59 3.93 4.33
C ARG A 93 -8.13 5.33 4.60
N LEU A 94 -7.46 6.36 4.07
CA LEU A 94 -7.84 7.76 4.20
C LEU A 94 -7.65 8.46 2.85
N ALA A 95 -8.72 9.03 2.29
CA ALA A 95 -8.63 9.74 1.02
C ALA A 95 -8.13 11.18 1.26
N SER A 96 -6.89 11.46 0.90
CA SER A 96 -6.27 12.80 1.04
C SER A 96 -5.93 13.46 -0.29
N PHE A 97 -6.02 12.74 -1.40
CA PHE A 97 -5.75 13.25 -2.74
C PHE A 97 -6.97 13.07 -3.63
N GLY A 98 -7.22 14.04 -4.51
CA GLY A 98 -8.26 13.94 -5.52
C GLY A 98 -7.92 12.95 -6.65
N GLY A 99 -8.90 12.69 -7.51
CA GLY A 99 -8.74 11.87 -8.72
C GLY A 99 -8.75 10.36 -8.47
N GLY A 100 -8.16 9.60 -9.39
CA GLY A 100 -8.27 8.14 -9.42
C GLY A 100 -7.38 7.37 -8.43
N TYR A 101 -6.38 8.02 -7.80
CA TYR A 101 -5.39 7.32 -6.97
C TYR A 101 -5.98 6.72 -5.69
N CYS A 102 -6.72 7.52 -4.90
CA CYS A 102 -7.35 7.02 -3.68
C CYS A 102 -8.37 5.92 -4.03
N ILE A 103 -9.22 6.14 -5.04
CA ILE A 103 -10.21 5.15 -5.51
C ILE A 103 -9.53 3.81 -5.84
N SER A 104 -8.43 3.86 -6.61
CA SER A 104 -7.61 2.71 -6.93
C SER A 104 -7.12 1.97 -5.68
N LYS A 105 -6.58 2.70 -4.69
CA LYS A 105 -6.02 2.09 -3.47
C LYS A 105 -7.09 1.55 -2.53
N PHE A 106 -8.24 2.20 -2.40
CA PHE A 106 -9.42 1.65 -1.70
C PHE A 106 -9.93 0.39 -2.41
N GLY A 107 -9.91 0.34 -3.74
CA GLY A 107 -10.25 -0.85 -4.51
C GLY A 107 -9.33 -2.04 -4.22
N VAL A 108 -8.01 -1.81 -4.17
CA VAL A 108 -7.03 -2.85 -3.78
C VAL A 108 -7.30 -3.36 -2.37
N GLU A 109 -7.64 -2.47 -1.43
CA GLU A 109 -7.97 -2.83 -0.06
C GLU A 109 -9.19 -3.76 0.01
N ALA A 110 -10.30 -3.34 -0.60
CA ALA A 110 -11.54 -4.11 -0.63
C ALA A 110 -11.35 -5.48 -1.31
N PHE A 111 -10.72 -5.49 -2.50
CA PHE A 111 -10.42 -6.72 -3.23
C PHE A 111 -9.58 -7.69 -2.40
N SER A 112 -8.51 -7.19 -1.78
CA SER A 112 -7.59 -8.03 -0.99
C SER A 112 -8.29 -8.63 0.24
N ASP A 113 -9.18 -7.88 0.87
CA ASP A 113 -9.92 -8.35 2.04
C ASP A 113 -10.99 -9.40 1.68
N SER A 114 -11.69 -9.24 0.55
CA SER A 114 -12.60 -10.27 0.02
C SER A 114 -11.83 -11.53 -0.36
N LEU A 115 -10.78 -11.38 -1.17
CA LEU A 115 -9.93 -12.49 -1.60
C LEU A 115 -9.35 -13.27 -0.41
N ARG A 116 -8.91 -12.57 0.64
CA ARG A 116 -8.40 -13.21 1.86
C ARG A 116 -9.42 -14.13 2.54
N ARG A 117 -10.70 -13.74 2.56
CA ARG A 117 -11.76 -14.52 3.21
C ARG A 117 -12.15 -15.72 2.33
N GLU A 118 -12.35 -15.49 1.05
CA GLU A 118 -12.71 -16.54 0.08
C GLU A 118 -11.62 -17.59 -0.09
N MET A 119 -10.35 -17.16 -0.06
CA MET A 119 -9.22 -18.05 -0.33
C MET A 119 -8.71 -18.79 0.91
N ARG A 120 -9.20 -18.42 2.11
CA ARG A 120 -8.81 -19.03 3.38
C ARG A 120 -9.06 -20.55 3.45
N PRO A 121 -10.21 -21.09 3.00
CA PRO A 121 -10.45 -22.55 2.99
C PRO A 121 -9.48 -23.32 2.09
N PHE A 122 -8.95 -22.68 1.04
CA PHE A 122 -7.96 -23.26 0.13
C PHE A 122 -6.52 -23.17 0.66
N GLY A 123 -6.32 -22.64 1.87
CA GLY A 123 -5.00 -22.51 2.49
C GLY A 123 -4.13 -21.39 1.90
N VAL A 124 -4.69 -20.55 1.03
CA VAL A 124 -3.98 -19.40 0.45
C VAL A 124 -4.01 -18.24 1.44
N ARG A 125 -2.87 -17.55 1.59
CA ARG A 125 -2.74 -16.39 2.48
C ARG A 125 -2.63 -15.11 1.66
N VAL A 126 -3.43 -14.11 2.02
CA VAL A 126 -3.41 -12.79 1.37
C VAL A 126 -2.99 -11.76 2.41
N SER A 127 -2.03 -10.91 2.06
CA SER A 127 -1.53 -9.81 2.88
C SER A 127 -1.53 -8.50 2.11
N ILE A 128 -1.73 -7.40 2.83
CA ILE A 128 -1.73 -6.04 2.29
C ILE A 128 -0.56 -5.27 2.90
N VAL A 129 0.20 -4.57 2.07
CA VAL A 129 1.21 -3.62 2.53
C VAL A 129 0.65 -2.21 2.30
N GLU A 130 0.67 -1.38 3.35
CA GLU A 130 0.13 -0.02 3.39
C GLU A 130 1.30 0.97 3.60
N PRO A 131 2.03 1.37 2.53
CA PRO A 131 3.08 2.39 2.64
C PRO A 131 2.52 3.78 2.92
N GLY A 132 3.27 4.56 3.72
CA GLY A 132 3.17 6.02 3.81
C GLY A 132 3.94 6.74 2.68
N GLY A 133 4.49 7.92 2.98
CA GLY A 133 5.29 8.75 2.07
C GLY A 133 6.73 8.27 1.93
N PHE A 134 7.10 7.87 0.71
CA PHE A 134 8.46 7.45 0.38
C PHE A 134 8.90 7.98 -0.98
N ARG A 135 10.19 8.31 -1.08
CA ARG A 135 10.79 8.86 -2.30
C ARG A 135 10.99 7.76 -3.33
N THR A 136 10.12 7.73 -4.32
CA THR A 136 10.17 6.83 -5.49
C THR A 136 10.01 7.65 -6.77
N ALA A 137 10.19 7.01 -7.93
CA ALA A 137 9.94 7.66 -9.23
C ALA A 137 8.52 8.22 -9.36
N MET A 138 7.53 7.59 -8.71
CA MET A 138 6.13 8.05 -8.70
C MET A 138 5.95 9.37 -7.94
N THR A 139 6.74 9.61 -6.91
CA THR A 139 6.63 10.82 -6.05
C THR A 139 7.58 11.93 -6.49
N ASP A 140 8.37 11.71 -7.54
CA ASP A 140 9.34 12.67 -8.02
C ASP A 140 8.67 14.01 -8.39
N PRO A 141 9.08 15.14 -7.78
CA PRO A 141 8.41 16.43 -8.01
C PRO A 141 8.44 16.86 -9.48
N ALA A 142 9.54 16.60 -10.21
CA ALA A 142 9.63 16.99 -11.62
C ALA A 142 8.61 16.23 -12.47
N THR A 143 8.47 14.92 -12.22
CA THR A 143 7.48 14.07 -12.89
C THR A 143 6.05 14.50 -12.54
N LEU A 144 5.76 14.78 -11.27
CA LEU A 144 4.44 15.19 -10.80
C LEU A 144 4.03 16.56 -11.35
N VAL A 145 4.89 17.58 -11.24
CA VAL A 145 4.61 18.93 -11.73
C VAL A 145 4.36 18.91 -13.23
N LYS A 146 5.19 18.18 -14.00
CA LYS A 146 4.98 18.01 -15.44
C LYS A 146 3.64 17.34 -15.75
N GLY A 147 3.23 16.37 -14.94
CA GLY A 147 1.91 15.74 -15.04
C GLY A 147 0.77 16.72 -14.77
N PHE A 148 0.90 17.55 -13.73
CA PHE A 148 -0.11 18.55 -13.39
C PHE A 148 -0.25 19.63 -14.46
N GLU A 149 0.86 20.14 -15.03
CA GLU A 149 0.84 21.12 -16.13
C GLU A 149 0.11 20.55 -17.36
N ARG A 150 0.42 19.30 -17.75
CA ARG A 150 -0.27 18.64 -18.87
C ARG A 150 -1.78 18.50 -18.64
N LEU A 151 -2.18 18.13 -17.41
CA LEU A 151 -3.59 18.04 -17.06
C LEU A 151 -4.24 19.42 -17.10
N TRP A 152 -3.56 20.44 -16.56
CA TRP A 152 -4.02 21.83 -16.53
C TRP A 152 -4.25 22.38 -17.95
N GLU A 153 -3.32 22.15 -18.88
CA GLU A 153 -3.44 22.56 -20.27
C GLU A 153 -4.67 21.94 -20.97
N GLY A 154 -5.03 20.71 -20.59
CA GLY A 154 -6.21 20.00 -21.10
C GLY A 154 -7.54 20.39 -20.45
N LEU A 155 -7.55 21.22 -19.40
CA LEU A 155 -8.78 21.63 -18.72
C LEU A 155 -9.56 22.68 -19.52
N PRO A 156 -10.91 22.63 -19.49
CA PRO A 156 -11.75 23.70 -20.03
C PRO A 156 -11.38 25.07 -19.47
N ALA A 157 -11.54 26.12 -20.29
CA ALA A 157 -11.21 27.49 -19.87
C ALA A 157 -11.98 27.92 -18.61
N GLU A 158 -13.25 27.52 -18.50
CA GLU A 158 -14.09 27.75 -17.32
C GLU A 158 -13.49 27.14 -16.04
N THR A 159 -13.06 25.87 -16.08
CA THR A 159 -12.44 25.19 -14.94
C THR A 159 -11.11 25.85 -14.55
N ARG A 160 -10.29 26.24 -15.54
CA ARG A 160 -9.03 26.96 -15.28
C ARG A 160 -9.27 28.32 -14.63
N ALA A 161 -10.33 29.03 -15.02
CA ALA A 161 -10.71 30.30 -14.40
C ALA A 161 -11.19 30.10 -12.96
N ALA A 162 -12.06 29.11 -12.71
CA ALA A 162 -12.60 28.81 -11.37
C ALA A 162 -11.50 28.42 -10.36
N TYR A 163 -10.57 27.55 -10.76
CA TYR A 163 -9.50 27.12 -9.87
C TYR A 163 -8.36 28.14 -9.78
N GLY A 164 -8.07 28.85 -10.88
CA GLY A 164 -6.97 29.80 -10.97
C GLY A 164 -5.60 29.14 -10.98
N ARG A 165 -4.61 29.80 -11.61
CA ARG A 165 -3.25 29.26 -11.73
C ARG A 165 -2.57 29.07 -10.37
N HIS A 166 -2.91 29.91 -9.40
CA HIS A 166 -2.40 29.80 -8.03
C HIS A 166 -2.72 28.44 -7.39
N TYR A 167 -3.89 27.86 -7.66
CA TYR A 167 -4.27 26.54 -7.14
C TYR A 167 -3.27 25.47 -7.58
N LEU A 168 -2.92 25.45 -8.88
CA LEU A 168 -1.92 24.55 -9.44
C LEU A 168 -0.55 24.75 -8.80
N GLU A 169 -0.09 26.01 -8.68
CA GLU A 169 1.20 26.34 -8.08
C GLU A 169 1.29 25.91 -6.61
N THR A 170 0.24 26.13 -5.83
CA THR A 170 0.17 25.69 -4.44
C THR A 170 0.13 24.16 -4.34
N TYR A 171 -0.60 23.49 -5.22
CA TYR A 171 -0.62 22.02 -5.28
C TYR A 171 0.77 21.43 -5.63
N ALA A 172 1.50 22.06 -6.57
CA ALA A 172 2.86 21.71 -6.92
C ALA A 172 3.84 21.91 -5.73
N LYS A 173 3.74 23.05 -5.03
CA LYS A 173 4.53 23.34 -3.82
C LYS A 173 4.26 22.32 -2.72
N ASN A 174 2.99 21.99 -2.45
CA ASN A 174 2.61 21.01 -1.43
C ASN A 174 3.10 19.61 -1.79
N SER A 175 3.06 19.23 -3.08
CA SER A 175 3.62 17.96 -3.56
C SER A 175 5.14 17.88 -3.33
N ALA A 176 5.87 18.98 -3.59
CA ALA A 176 7.31 19.06 -3.32
C ALA A 176 7.61 18.99 -1.81
N LEU A 177 6.79 19.63 -0.97
CA LEU A 177 6.90 19.53 0.49
C LEU A 177 6.69 18.09 0.97
N LEU A 178 5.64 17.42 0.51
CA LEU A 178 5.36 16.01 0.82
C LEU A 178 6.52 15.09 0.39
N TYR A 179 7.14 15.34 -0.76
CA TYR A 179 8.34 14.60 -1.18
C TYR A 179 9.52 14.82 -0.22
N ARG A 180 9.73 16.05 0.28
CA ARG A 180 10.79 16.34 1.26
C ARG A 180 10.55 15.62 2.58
N LEU A 181 9.30 15.56 3.04
CA LEU A 181 8.90 14.82 4.25
C LEU A 181 8.92 13.30 4.06
N SER A 182 8.85 12.82 2.81
CA SER A 182 8.87 11.40 2.49
C SER A 182 10.22 10.76 2.79
N SER A 183 10.17 9.51 3.27
CA SER A 183 11.37 8.74 3.61
C SER A 183 12.15 8.32 2.35
N PRO A 184 13.49 8.52 2.29
CA PRO A 184 14.31 7.94 1.23
C PRO A 184 14.54 6.43 1.42
N ARG A 185 14.31 5.90 2.62
CA ARG A 185 14.60 4.51 2.96
C ARG A 185 13.42 3.62 2.60
N LEU A 186 13.52 2.88 1.50
CA LEU A 186 12.45 2.00 0.99
C LEU A 186 12.36 0.63 1.70
N SER A 187 13.39 0.28 2.48
CA SER A 187 13.49 -1.02 3.16
C SER A 187 12.32 -1.39 4.09
N PRO A 188 11.61 -0.45 4.77
CA PRO A 188 10.44 -0.82 5.57
C PRO A 188 9.31 -1.45 4.73
N VAL A 189 9.13 -0.98 3.49
CA VAL A 189 8.09 -1.49 2.59
C VAL A 189 8.51 -2.83 2.01
N THR A 190 9.72 -2.94 1.46
CA THR A 190 10.21 -4.21 0.89
C THR A 190 10.38 -5.27 1.97
N GLY A 191 10.82 -4.91 3.17
CA GLY A 191 10.91 -5.81 4.32
C GLY A 191 9.55 -6.29 4.80
N ALA A 192 8.52 -5.43 4.82
CA ALA A 192 7.16 -5.83 5.13
C ALA A 192 6.60 -6.83 4.11
N ALA A 193 6.79 -6.55 2.82
CA ALA A 193 6.35 -7.44 1.75
C ALA A 193 7.12 -8.78 1.77
N GLN A 194 8.43 -8.74 2.01
CA GLN A 194 9.25 -9.93 2.21
C GLN A 194 8.75 -10.76 3.40
N HIS A 195 8.46 -10.13 4.54
CA HIS A 195 7.91 -10.83 5.69
C HIS A 195 6.54 -11.47 5.36
N ALA A 196 5.66 -10.75 4.65
CA ALA A 196 4.38 -11.29 4.22
C ALA A 196 4.52 -12.55 3.33
N LEU A 197 5.52 -12.55 2.45
CA LEU A 197 5.81 -13.67 1.56
C LEU A 197 6.48 -14.84 2.29
N LEU A 198 7.43 -14.57 3.16
CA LEU A 198 8.34 -15.60 3.68
C LEU A 198 7.97 -16.11 5.08
N ALA A 199 7.30 -15.33 5.93
CA ALA A 199 7.03 -15.71 7.32
C ALA A 199 6.07 -16.90 7.40
N ARG A 200 6.27 -17.87 8.29
CA ARG A 200 5.33 -19.01 8.44
C ARG A 200 3.92 -18.57 8.80
N SER A 201 3.78 -17.49 9.56
CA SER A 201 2.49 -16.90 9.93
C SER A 201 2.45 -15.41 9.61
N PRO A 202 2.18 -15.01 8.35
CA PRO A 202 2.14 -13.60 7.99
C PRO A 202 0.90 -12.90 8.59
N ARG A 203 1.04 -11.61 8.86
CA ARG A 203 -0.07 -10.69 9.20
C ARG A 203 -0.90 -10.40 7.95
N SER A 204 -2.17 -10.03 8.14
CA SER A 204 -3.03 -9.61 7.02
C SER A 204 -2.69 -8.21 6.51
N ARG A 205 -2.18 -7.33 7.36
CA ARG A 205 -1.88 -5.92 7.04
C ARG A 205 -0.52 -5.51 7.61
N TYR A 206 0.23 -4.74 6.84
CA TYR A 206 1.53 -4.19 7.21
C TYR A 206 1.60 -2.70 6.92
N ALA A 207 1.48 -1.89 7.98
CA ALA A 207 1.77 -0.46 7.92
C ALA A 207 3.28 -0.24 7.82
N ALA A 208 3.73 0.33 6.71
CA ALA A 208 5.13 0.59 6.42
C ALA A 208 5.39 2.10 6.36
N GLY A 209 6.21 2.60 7.28
CA GLY A 209 6.40 4.04 7.51
C GLY A 209 5.97 4.44 8.92
N TRP A 210 6.62 5.46 9.48
CA TRP A 210 6.24 6.01 10.79
C TRP A 210 4.94 6.82 10.65
N ASP A 211 4.83 7.59 9.58
CA ASP A 211 3.67 8.37 9.15
C ASP A 211 2.46 7.46 8.90
N ALA A 212 2.66 6.31 8.26
CA ALA A 212 1.60 5.32 8.11
C ALA A 212 1.03 4.87 9.46
N ARG A 213 1.91 4.55 10.42
CA ARG A 213 1.51 3.99 11.73
C ARG A 213 0.94 5.01 12.70
N PHE A 214 1.48 6.23 12.69
CA PHE A 214 1.24 7.21 13.74
C PHE A 214 0.48 8.45 13.26
N LEU A 215 0.33 8.64 11.95
CA LEU A 215 -0.41 9.77 11.39
C LEU A 215 -1.64 9.30 10.60
N PHE A 216 -1.43 8.68 9.43
CA PHE A 216 -2.51 8.41 8.49
C PHE A 216 -3.49 7.33 8.96
N LEU A 217 -3.00 6.23 9.53
CA LEU A 217 -3.89 5.18 10.03
C LEU A 217 -4.70 5.64 11.24
N PRO A 218 -4.14 6.27 12.29
CA PRO A 218 -4.95 6.85 13.36
C PRO A 218 -6.00 7.83 12.83
N LEU A 219 -5.60 8.75 11.95
CA LEU A 219 -6.50 9.73 11.35
C LEU A 219 -7.62 9.08 10.53
N SER A 220 -7.39 7.91 9.92
CA SER A 220 -8.43 7.16 9.19
C SER A 220 -9.56 6.63 10.09
N TYR A 221 -9.34 6.56 11.40
CA TYR A 221 -10.37 6.15 12.37
C TYR A 221 -10.99 7.33 13.12
N CYS A 222 -10.48 8.55 12.91
CA CYS A 222 -11.05 9.74 13.51
C CYS A 222 -12.41 10.09 12.87
N PRO A 223 -13.26 10.86 13.58
CA PRO A 223 -14.46 11.43 12.99
C PRO A 223 -14.14 12.24 11.73
N ALA A 224 -15.03 12.20 10.73
CA ALA A 224 -14.82 12.84 9.43
C ALA A 224 -14.41 14.32 9.55
N TRP A 225 -15.07 15.11 10.41
CA TRP A 225 -14.75 16.52 10.60
C TRP A 225 -13.28 16.77 10.99
N LEU A 226 -12.67 15.88 11.78
CA LEU A 226 -11.30 16.02 12.22
C LEU A 226 -10.33 15.64 11.10
N SER A 227 -10.60 14.54 10.42
CA SER A 227 -9.81 14.09 9.27
C SER A 227 -9.86 15.10 8.13
N ASP A 228 -11.03 15.65 7.85
CA ASP A 228 -11.26 16.67 6.83
C ASP A 228 -10.60 17.99 7.21
N ALA A 229 -10.65 18.41 8.47
CA ALA A 229 -9.95 19.61 8.93
C ALA A 229 -8.43 19.46 8.76
N VAL A 230 -7.85 18.32 9.16
CA VAL A 230 -6.41 18.08 9.05
C VAL A 230 -5.98 18.01 7.58
N ILE A 231 -6.73 17.33 6.71
CA ILE A 231 -6.43 17.23 5.28
C ILE A 231 -6.62 18.60 4.59
N GLY A 232 -7.68 19.32 4.95
CA GLY A 232 -8.02 20.63 4.39
C GLY A 232 -6.94 21.67 4.57
N LEU A 233 -6.14 21.60 5.65
CA LEU A 233 -4.98 22.49 5.86
C LEU A 233 -3.92 22.39 4.74
N PHE A 234 -3.89 21.29 4.00
CA PHE A 234 -2.92 21.05 2.91
C PHE A 234 -3.54 21.16 1.51
N LEU A 235 -4.86 21.34 1.41
CA LEU A 235 -5.52 21.50 0.12
C LEU A 235 -5.56 22.99 -0.27
N PRO A 236 -5.16 23.34 -1.50
CA PRO A 236 -5.33 24.70 -1.99
C PRO A 236 -6.82 25.05 -2.09
N VAL A 237 -7.13 26.32 -1.88
CA VAL A 237 -8.48 26.86 -2.03
C VAL A 237 -8.61 27.45 -3.44
N PRO A 238 -9.67 27.12 -4.20
CA PRO A 238 -9.96 27.76 -5.47
C PRO A 238 -10.17 29.27 -5.30
N THR A 239 -9.96 30.03 -6.38
CA THR A 239 -10.12 31.49 -6.38
C THR A 239 -11.57 31.95 -6.57
N GLY A 240 -12.47 31.06 -6.99
CA GLY A 240 -13.88 31.32 -7.27
C GLY A 240 -14.81 31.25 -6.07
#